data_AF-A0A7Y8X3V2-F1
#
_entry.id   AF-A0A7Y8X3V2-F1
#
_cell.length_a   1.000
_cell.length_b   1.000
_cell.length_c   1.000
_cell.angle_alpha   90.00
_cell.angle_beta   90.00
_cell.angle_gamma   90.00
#
_symmetry.space_group_name_H-M   'P 1'
#
loop_
_entity.id
_entity.type
_entity.pdbx_description
1 polymer ?
#
loop_
_entity_poly.entity_id
_entity_poly.type
_entity_poly.pdbx_seq_one_letter_code
_entity_poly.pdbx_strand_id
1 'polypeptide(L)' 'MNDSPASNRLPLVTGSDGQPYIGCDAVIALLRAIASACRTNADEPDIDLHVVAAALEMEADALDVRAILRTA' A
#
# COMPACT_ATOMS: atom_id res chain seq x y z
N MET A 1 -26.36 1.35 -7.23
CA MET A 1 -24.88 1.34 -7.27
C MET A 1 -24.46 -0.10 -7.48
N ASN A 2 -23.84 -0.44 -8.62
CA ASN A 2 -23.30 -1.79 -8.82
C ASN A 2 -22.02 -1.91 -7.98
N ASP A 3 -22.12 -2.61 -6.85
CA ASP A 3 -20.95 -3.02 -6.06
C ASP A 3 -20.23 -4.15 -6.80
N SER A 4 -19.39 -3.78 -7.76
CA SER A 4 -18.36 -4.70 -8.23
C SER A 4 -17.42 -5.02 -7.08
N PRO A 5 -16.97 -6.27 -6.92
CA PRO A 5 -16.01 -6.64 -5.89
C PRO A 5 -14.81 -5.69 -5.92
N ALA A 6 -14.31 -5.26 -4.75
CA ALA A 6 -13.14 -4.38 -4.68
C ALA A 6 -11.93 -4.97 -5.43
N SER A 7 -11.82 -6.29 -5.48
CA SER A 7 -10.81 -7.02 -6.26
C SER A 7 -10.83 -6.70 -7.76
N ASN A 8 -11.97 -6.35 -8.35
CA ASN A 8 -12.05 -5.91 -9.76
C ASN A 8 -11.45 -4.51 -9.99
N ARG A 9 -11.17 -3.76 -8.91
CA ARG A 9 -10.58 -2.42 -8.98
C ARG A 9 -9.12 -2.40 -8.52
N LEU A 10 -8.64 -3.50 -7.94
CA LEU A 10 -7.25 -3.64 -7.53
C LEU A 10 -6.41 -4.08 -8.74
N PRO A 11 -5.18 -3.54 -8.91
CA PRO A 11 -4.28 -3.90 -10.00
C PRO A 11 -3.64 -5.27 -9.74
N LEU A 12 -4.47 -6.32 -9.79
CA LEU A 12 -4.06 -7.71 -9.58
C LEU A 12 -3.39 -8.26 -10.85
N VAL A 13 -2.31 -9.02 -10.65
CA VAL A 13 -1.57 -9.73 -11.68
C VAL A 13 -1.48 -11.19 -11.29
N THR A 14 -1.76 -12.12 -12.20
CA THR A 14 -1.65 -13.55 -11.93
C THR A 14 -0.19 -14.00 -12.03
N GLY A 15 0.32 -14.65 -10.99
CA GLY A 15 1.67 -15.22 -10.94
C GLY A 15 1.79 -16.52 -11.74
N SER A 16 3.02 -17.02 -11.87
CA SER A 16 3.31 -18.28 -12.57
C SER A 16 2.74 -19.52 -11.86
N ASP A 17 2.42 -19.39 -10.58
CA ASP A 17 1.74 -20.39 -9.75
C ASP A 17 0.20 -20.30 -9.83
N GLY A 18 -0.32 -19.40 -10.67
CA GLY A 18 -1.75 -19.17 -10.84
C GLY A 18 -2.40 -18.35 -9.73
N GLN A 19 -1.64 -17.82 -8.76
CA GLN A 19 -2.18 -17.02 -7.66
C GLN A 19 -2.27 -15.53 -8.04
N PRO A 20 -3.27 -14.79 -7.51
CA PRO A 20 -3.35 -13.35 -7.71
C PRO A 20 -2.37 -12.59 -6.80
N TYR A 21 -1.62 -11.67 -7.37
CA TYR A 21 -0.67 -10.80 -6.68
C TYR A 21 -0.94 -9.33 -6.98
N ILE A 22 -0.42 -8.43 -6.15
CA ILE A 22 -0.36 -7.00 -6.43
C ILE A 22 1.12 -6.65 -6.67
N GLY A 23 1.40 -5.85 -7.70
CA GLY A 23 2.76 -5.38 -7.97
C GLY A 23 3.31 -4.52 -6.83
N CYS A 24 4.61 -4.64 -6.53
CA CYS A 24 5.24 -3.89 -5.43
C CYS A 24 5.02 -2.39 -5.56
N ASP A 25 5.16 -1.82 -6.76
CA ASP A 25 4.92 -0.38 -7.02
C ASP A 25 3.50 0.06 -6.62
N ALA A 26 2.50 -0.78 -6.89
CA ALA A 26 1.11 -0.49 -6.53
C ALA A 26 0.89 -0.55 -5.01
N VAL A 27 1.55 -1.49 -4.32
CA VAL A 27 1.52 -1.57 -2.84
C VAL A 27 2.22 -0.35 -2.24
N ILE A 28 3.39 0.04 -2.74
CA ILE A 28 4.14 1.22 -2.31
C ILE A 28 3.29 2.48 -2.48
N ALA A 29 2.67 2.67 -3.64
CA ALA A 29 1.79 3.79 -3.91
C ALA A 29 0.59 3.84 -2.94
N LEU A 30 -0.01 2.68 -2.65
CA LEU A 30 -1.11 2.57 -1.69
C LEU A 30 -0.66 2.94 -0.27
N LEU A 31 0.46 2.40 0.21
CA LEU A 31 1.00 2.70 1.54
C LEU A 31 1.27 4.20 1.70
N ARG A 32 1.88 4.83 0.69
CA ARG A 32 2.14 6.28 0.66
C ARG A 32 0.84 7.10 0.64
N ALA A 33 -0.18 6.65 -0.09
CA ALA A 33 -1.49 7.32 -0.11
C ALA A 33 -2.18 7.25 1.26
N ILE A 34 -2.12 6.10 1.94
CA ILE A 34 -2.68 5.94 3.29
C ILE A 34 -1.90 6.81 4.28
N ALA A 35 -0.56 6.81 4.25
CA ALA A 35 0.25 7.68 5.10
C ALA A 35 -0.07 9.16 4.92
N SER A 36 -0.28 9.60 3.67
CA SER A 36 -0.75 10.95 3.37
C SER A 36 -2.12 11.25 3.98
N ALA A 37 -3.07 10.30 3.86
CA ALA A 37 -4.40 10.46 4.46
C ALA A 37 -4.34 10.50 6.00
N CYS A 38 -3.49 9.68 6.63
CA CYS A 38 -3.24 9.73 8.07
C CYS A 38 -2.73 11.10 8.50
N ARG A 39 -1.79 11.71 7.75
CA ARG A 39 -1.34 13.08 8.02
C ARG A 39 -2.43 14.13 7.86
N THR A 40 -3.30 13.98 6.86
CA THR A 40 -4.43 14.91 6.66
C THR A 40 -5.44 14.88 7.80
N ASN A 41 -5.58 13.74 8.47
CA ASN A 41 -6.53 13.56 9.58
C ASN A 41 -5.84 13.56 10.95
N ALA A 42 -4.58 13.99 11.03
CA ALA A 42 -3.74 13.77 12.21
C ALA A 42 -4.19 14.48 13.50
N ASP A 43 -5.13 15.42 13.40
CA ASP A 43 -5.72 16.10 14.54
C ASP A 43 -6.82 15.26 15.25
N GLU A 44 -7.08 14.03 14.79
CA GLU A 44 -8.04 13.12 15.44
C GLU A 44 -7.48 12.64 16.81
N PRO A 45 -8.17 12.92 17.93
CA PRO A 45 -7.63 12.77 19.28
C PRO A 45 -7.44 11.33 19.77
N ASP A 46 -8.09 10.36 19.12
CA ASP A 46 -8.14 8.97 19.60
C ASP A 46 -7.01 8.08 19.06
N ILE A 47 -6.33 8.50 17.98
CA ILE A 47 -5.29 7.71 17.31
C ILE A 47 -4.14 8.63 16.90
N ASP A 48 -2.91 8.28 17.31
CA ASP A 48 -1.71 8.96 16.80
C ASP A 48 -1.45 8.56 15.34
N LEU A 49 -2.11 9.26 14.44
CA LEU A 49 -2.00 9.03 13.00
C LEU A 49 -0.64 9.49 12.44
N HIS A 50 0.15 10.26 13.18
CA HIS A 50 1.53 10.56 12.80
C HIS A 50 2.41 9.32 12.92
N VAL A 51 2.28 8.58 14.02
CA VAL A 51 3.00 7.31 14.20
C VAL A 51 2.57 6.29 13.14
N VAL A 52 1.28 6.21 12.82
CA VAL A 52 0.78 5.32 11.75
C VAL A 52 1.36 5.72 10.39
N ALA A 53 1.37 7.01 10.05
CA ALA A 53 1.92 7.48 8.78
C ALA A 53 3.42 7.13 8.65
N ALA A 54 4.20 7.37 9.71
CA ALA A 54 5.63 7.06 9.70
C ALA A 54 5.92 5.55 9.53
N ALA A 55 5.13 4.70 10.19
CA ALA A 55 5.26 3.24 10.06
C ALA A 55 4.94 2.77 8.63
N LEU A 56 3.91 3.33 8.01
CA LEU A 56 3.52 3.02 6.62
C LEU A 56 4.60 3.45 5.62
N GLU A 57 5.26 4.59 5.85
CA GLU A 57 6.38 5.05 5.01
C GLU A 57 7.60 4.15 5.15
N MET A 58 7.97 3.75 6.38
CA MET A 58 9.05 2.80 6.60
C MET A 58 8.81 1.47 5.88
N GLU A 59 7.59 0.93 5.92
CA GLU A 59 7.29 -0.32 5.21
C GLU A 59 7.32 -0.13 3.68
N ALA A 60 6.85 1.02 3.18
CA ALA A 60 6.94 1.33 1.76
C ALA A 60 8.40 1.39 1.28
N ASP A 61 9.29 2.03 2.05
CA ASP A 61 10.71 2.10 1.73
C ASP A 61 11.40 0.74 1.81
N ALA A 62 11.07 -0.07 2.83
CA ALA A 62 11.58 -1.44 2.94
C ALA A 62 11.15 -2.32 1.76
N LEU A 63 9.91 -2.17 1.29
CA LEU A 63 9.40 -2.90 0.15
C LEU A 63 10.08 -2.45 -1.16
N ASP A 64 10.32 -1.16 -1.32
CA ASP A 64 11.04 -0.60 -2.49
C ASP A 64 12.46 -1.18 -2.60
N VAL A 65 13.20 -1.21 -1.49
CA VAL A 65 14.54 -1.84 -1.43
C VAL A 65 14.48 -3.33 -1.80
N ARG A 66 13.50 -4.08 -1.27
CA ARG A 66 13.34 -5.51 -1.57
C ARG A 66 12.96 -5.75 -3.04
N ALA A 67 12.14 -4.87 -3.63
CA ALA A 67 11.76 -4.95 -5.03
C ALA A 67 12.98 -4.76 -5.94
N ILE A 68 13.79 -3.72 -5.67
CA ILE A 68 15.04 -3.46 -6.40
C ILE A 68 15.98 -4.67 -6.33
N LEU A 69 16.19 -5.25 -5.14
CA LEU A 69 17.05 -6.43 -4.96
C LEU A 69 16.58 -7.66 -5.75
N ARG A 70 15.30 -7.73 -6.10
CA ARG A 70 14.69 -8.87 -6.80
C ARG A 70 14.61 -8.68 -8.31
N THR A 71 14.78 -7.46 -8.80
CA THR A 71 14.78 -7.11 -10.22
C THR A 71 16.16 -6.73 -10.78
N ALA A 72 17.19 -6.65 -9.92
CA ALA A 72 18.60 -6.49 -10.28
C ALA A 72 19.27 -7.85 -10.54
#